data_AF-A0A960U5L6-F1
#
_entry.id   AF-A0A960U5L6-F1
#
_cell.length_a   1.000
_cell.length_b   1.000
_cell.length_c   1.000
_cell.angle_alpha   90.00
_cell.angle_beta   90.00
_cell.angle_gamma   90.00
#
_symmetry.space_group_name_H-M   'P 1'
#
loop_
_entity.id
_entity.type
_entity.pdbx_description
1 polymer ?
#
loop_
_entity_poly.entity_id
_entity_poly.type
_entity_poly.pdbx_seq_one_letter_code
_entity_poly.pdbx_strand_id
1 'polypeptide(L)'
;MGIFSDSDKLGDPFDVLIDSELDLIDMNHEFNSSLHMEEQVFGRFSREDIRAMMKEAGIFRCLENRGYFDCRLEINPISELDNRIYIKTKDKEILIHMRLKLNDFTLKKLAETYKMVYIDWLLSQNVKMGKLKEKKRLFQGQEYPGLNIFKELTEFIVHLMVQMGAHGIFNVPEYFHDAVLFHKNSHFVDPVKEGTFRYLMTRLKDYNLRDLSNLIHSNRVKYGESGDTYQWKYGEMLYTRSSYLQAELFNETYHETVRQILEKERYFIII
;
A
#
# COMPACT_ATOMS: atom_id res chain seq x y z
N MET A 1 8.35 4.06 -18.15
CA MET A 1 8.28 5.50 -17.80
C MET A 1 7.15 5.64 -16.80
N GLY A 2 7.48 5.98 -15.55
CA GLY A 2 6.47 6.21 -14.51
C GLY A 2 5.58 7.39 -14.90
N ILE A 3 4.29 7.30 -14.58
CA ILE A 3 3.27 8.23 -15.06
C ILE A 3 3.04 9.37 -14.04
N PHE A 4 3.80 9.40 -12.94
CA PHE A 4 3.64 10.37 -11.86
C PHE A 4 4.94 11.11 -11.54
N SER A 5 4.76 12.39 -11.21
CA SER A 5 5.76 13.30 -10.65
C SER A 5 6.24 12.79 -9.29
N ASP A 6 7.56 12.68 -9.11
CA ASP A 6 8.23 12.41 -7.82
C ASP A 6 8.13 13.63 -6.87
N SER A 7 6.92 14.08 -6.53
CA SER A 7 6.76 15.27 -5.66
C SER A 7 6.99 15.02 -4.18
N ASP A 8 7.02 13.75 -3.72
CA ASP A 8 7.03 13.45 -2.28
C ASP A 8 8.28 12.62 -1.87
N LYS A 9 9.30 12.53 -2.73
CA LYS A 9 10.57 11.83 -2.42
C LYS A 9 11.81 12.72 -2.42
N LEU A 10 11.64 14.03 -2.63
CA LEU A 10 12.64 15.01 -2.23
C LEU A 10 12.25 15.45 -0.82
N GLY A 11 13.20 15.35 0.12
CA GLY A 11 13.09 16.11 1.37
C GLY A 11 12.74 17.54 1.01
N ASP A 12 11.79 18.10 1.74
CA ASP A 12 11.24 19.42 1.49
C ASP A 12 12.40 20.42 1.24
N PRO A 13 12.45 21.16 0.11
CA PRO A 13 13.50 22.15 -0.13
C PRO A 13 13.55 23.24 0.95
N PHE A 14 12.55 23.28 1.84
CA PHE A 14 12.49 24.16 3.00
C PHE A 14 13.24 23.66 4.25
N ASP A 15 13.73 22.41 4.29
CA ASP A 15 14.42 21.85 5.46
C ASP A 15 15.85 22.41 5.70
N VAL A 16 16.37 23.28 4.81
CA VAL A 16 17.75 23.80 4.91
C VAL A 16 17.81 25.27 5.36
N LEU A 17 16.69 25.96 5.58
CA LEU A 17 16.69 27.38 5.93
C LEU A 17 15.70 27.75 7.04
N ILE A 18 15.69 27.02 8.15
CA ILE A 18 15.05 27.50 9.38
C ILE A 18 15.99 27.26 10.57
N ASP A 19 17.10 28.00 10.56
CA ASP A 19 17.80 28.37 11.79
C ASP A 19 17.68 29.90 11.96
N SER A 20 16.45 30.35 12.20
CA SER A 20 16.18 31.65 12.80
C SER A 20 14.70 31.73 13.19
N GLU A 21 14.46 31.72 14.50
CA GLU A 21 13.36 32.36 15.23
C GLU A 21 12.21 32.91 14.37
N LEU A 22 11.22 32.07 14.08
CA LEU A 22 9.85 32.49 13.83
C LEU A 22 8.95 31.35 14.33
N ASP A 23 8.19 31.63 15.38
CA ASP A 23 7.14 30.75 15.90
C ASP A 23 6.22 30.32 14.75
N LEU A 24 6.40 29.08 14.30
CA LEU A 24 5.49 28.39 13.39
C LEU A 24 4.17 28.21 14.12
N ILE A 25 3.28 29.19 13.97
CA ILE A 25 1.85 29.02 14.18
C ILE A 25 1.44 27.80 13.33
N ASP A 26 0.93 26.77 14.00
CA ASP A 26 0.39 25.57 13.40
C ASP A 26 -0.86 25.95 12.58
N MET A 27 -0.64 26.42 11.35
CA MET A 27 -1.72 26.86 10.46
C MET A 27 -2.68 25.72 10.10
N ASN A 28 -2.27 24.45 10.25
CA ASN A 28 -3.19 23.32 10.11
C ASN A 28 -4.18 23.25 11.27
N HIS A 29 -3.78 23.63 12.49
CA HIS A 29 -4.69 23.75 13.62
C HIS A 29 -5.63 24.95 13.48
N GLU A 30 -5.17 26.08 12.93
CA GLU A 30 -6.01 27.28 12.72
C GLU A 30 -7.02 27.10 11.56
N PHE A 31 -6.66 26.42 10.47
CA PHE A 31 -7.64 26.08 9.41
C PHE A 31 -8.71 25.09 9.89
N ASN A 32 -8.35 24.13 10.75
CA ASN A 32 -9.30 23.20 11.36
C ASN A 32 -10.29 23.90 12.32
N SER A 33 -9.95 25.08 12.84
CA SER A 33 -10.88 25.87 13.67
C SER A 33 -11.93 26.66 12.86
N SER A 34 -11.72 26.80 11.54
CA SER A 34 -12.55 27.63 10.66
C SER A 34 -13.47 26.81 9.74
N LEU A 35 -13.14 25.55 9.49
CA LEU A 35 -13.91 24.60 8.67
C LEU A 35 -13.86 23.24 9.36
N HIS A 36 -14.79 22.97 10.27
CA HIS A 36 -14.94 21.63 10.83
C HIS A 36 -15.37 20.65 9.71
N MET A 37 -14.41 20.06 8.99
CA MET A 37 -14.69 18.88 8.18
C MET A 37 -15.15 17.78 9.14
N GLU A 38 -16.33 17.23 8.89
CA GLU A 38 -16.83 16.12 9.70
C GLU A 38 -15.84 14.95 9.65
N GLU A 39 -15.69 14.20 10.74
CA GLU A 39 -14.83 13.01 10.84
C GLU A 39 -15.40 11.84 10.02
N GLN A 40 -15.52 12.06 8.72
CA GLN A 40 -16.10 11.16 7.75
C GLN A 40 -15.03 10.66 6.77
N VAL A 41 -15.18 9.42 6.34
CA VAL A 41 -14.42 8.87 5.22
C VAL A 41 -15.21 9.09 3.94
N PHE A 42 -14.54 9.65 2.93
CA PHE A 42 -15.09 9.97 1.61
C PHE A 42 -16.35 10.83 1.64
N GLY A 43 -16.45 11.74 2.61
CA GLY A 43 -17.61 12.63 2.81
C GLY A 43 -18.94 11.91 3.03
N ARG A 44 -18.90 10.64 3.46
CA ARG A 44 -20.09 9.79 3.52
C ARG A 44 -20.19 8.92 4.77
N PHE A 45 -19.08 8.31 5.20
CA PHE A 45 -19.13 7.31 6.28
C PHE A 45 -18.66 7.92 7.58
N SER A 46 -19.54 7.92 8.58
CA SER A 46 -19.19 8.32 9.94
C SER A 46 -18.15 7.37 10.56
N ARG A 47 -17.56 7.78 11.67
CA ARG A 47 -16.69 6.93 12.47
C ARG A 47 -17.38 5.64 12.91
N GLU A 48 -18.67 5.69 13.22
CA GLU A 48 -19.47 4.53 13.62
C GLU A 48 -19.67 3.56 12.44
N ASP A 49 -19.90 4.07 11.23
CA ASP A 49 -19.99 3.26 10.01
C ASP A 49 -18.67 2.55 9.71
N ILE A 50 -17.56 3.30 9.74
CA ILE A 50 -16.22 2.74 9.52
C ILE A 50 -15.89 1.70 10.58
N ARG A 51 -16.25 1.96 11.84
CA ARG A 51 -16.07 0.98 12.92
C ARG A 51 -16.88 -0.28 12.66
N ALA A 52 -18.12 -0.17 12.18
CA ALA A 52 -18.96 -1.32 11.86
C ALA A 52 -18.37 -2.15 10.71
N MET A 53 -17.94 -1.51 9.61
CA MET A 53 -17.29 -2.19 8.48
C MET A 53 -15.99 -2.90 8.91
N MET A 54 -15.17 -2.26 9.75
CA MET A 54 -13.95 -2.87 10.28
C MET A 54 -14.23 -4.06 11.23
N LYS A 55 -15.32 -4.00 12.00
CA LYS A 55 -15.79 -5.14 12.82
C LYS A 55 -16.23 -6.30 11.95
N GLU A 56 -17.00 -6.03 10.90
CA GLU A 56 -17.46 -7.05 9.94
C GLU A 56 -16.28 -7.71 9.22
N ALA A 57 -15.29 -6.93 8.81
CA ALA A 57 -14.04 -7.43 8.23
C ALA A 57 -13.14 -8.17 9.25
N GLY A 58 -13.49 -8.18 10.55
CA GLY A 58 -12.77 -8.91 11.58
C GLY A 58 -11.51 -8.23 12.12
N ILE A 59 -11.25 -6.97 11.79
CA ILE A 59 -10.05 -6.23 12.22
C ILE A 59 -9.95 -6.19 13.75
N PHE A 60 -11.02 -5.75 14.43
CA PHE A 60 -11.02 -5.63 15.89
C PHE A 60 -10.86 -6.99 16.59
N ARG A 61 -11.51 -8.05 16.08
CA ARG A 61 -11.31 -9.42 16.59
C ARG A 61 -9.84 -9.85 16.49
N CYS A 62 -9.18 -9.55 15.38
CA CYS A 62 -7.77 -9.87 15.21
C CYS A 62 -6.84 -9.07 16.13
N LEU A 63 -7.22 -7.82 16.46
CA LEU A 63 -6.51 -7.00 17.45
C LEU A 63 -6.69 -7.56 18.87
N GLU A 64 -7.92 -7.93 19.26
CA GLU A 64 -8.24 -8.54 20.55
C GLU A 64 -7.47 -9.85 20.76
N ASN A 65 -7.41 -10.72 19.74
CA ASN A 65 -6.62 -11.96 19.78
C ASN A 65 -5.11 -11.73 19.99
N ARG A 66 -4.63 -10.50 19.76
CA ARG A 66 -3.24 -10.07 20.01
C ARG A 66 -3.10 -9.27 21.30
N GLY A 67 -4.16 -9.21 22.09
CA GLY A 67 -4.23 -8.56 23.38
C GLY A 67 -4.54 -7.07 23.33
N TYR A 68 -5.02 -6.53 22.21
CA TYR A 68 -5.41 -5.13 22.10
C TYR A 68 -6.94 -5.00 22.22
N PHE A 69 -7.43 -4.57 23.38
CA PHE A 69 -8.87 -4.54 23.69
C PHE A 69 -9.48 -3.12 23.62
N ASP A 70 -8.72 -2.08 23.96
CA ASP A 70 -9.21 -0.69 24.03
C ASP A 70 -8.65 0.19 22.90
N CYS A 71 -8.84 -0.27 21.67
CA CYS A 71 -8.35 0.43 20.48
C CYS A 71 -9.27 1.61 20.10
N ARG A 72 -8.65 2.77 19.86
CA ARG A 72 -9.32 3.99 19.39
C ARG A 72 -9.25 4.07 17.87
N LEU A 73 -10.39 4.34 17.24
CA LEU A 73 -10.49 4.64 15.81
C LEU A 73 -10.51 6.16 15.67
N GLU A 74 -9.61 6.71 14.88
CA GLU A 74 -9.54 8.14 14.55
C GLU A 74 -9.57 8.30 13.04
N ILE A 75 -10.35 9.28 12.56
CA ILE A 75 -10.46 9.62 11.14
C ILE A 75 -10.03 11.07 11.00
N ASN A 76 -8.99 11.28 10.20
CA ASN A 76 -8.44 12.60 9.93
C ASN A 76 -8.64 12.89 8.43
N PRO A 77 -9.70 13.62 8.04
CA PRO A 77 -9.89 14.06 6.66
C PRO A 77 -8.81 15.08 6.30
N ILE A 78 -8.11 14.85 5.18
CA ILE A 78 -7.26 15.85 4.53
C ILE A 78 -8.11 16.65 3.53
N SER A 79 -9.00 15.96 2.83
CA SER A 79 -10.07 16.53 2.01
C SER A 79 -11.29 15.60 2.06
N GLU A 80 -12.37 15.97 1.38
CA GLU A 80 -13.56 15.11 1.27
C GLU A 80 -13.23 13.71 0.74
N LEU A 81 -12.23 13.58 -0.15
CA LEU A 81 -11.88 12.33 -0.83
C LEU A 81 -10.48 11.79 -0.47
N ASP A 82 -9.78 12.39 0.49
CA ASP A 82 -8.48 11.94 1.00
C ASP A 82 -8.54 11.86 2.53
N ASN A 83 -8.53 10.66 3.08
CA ASN A 83 -8.69 10.42 4.50
C ASN A 83 -7.55 9.59 5.06
N ARG A 84 -7.06 9.99 6.23
CA ARG A 84 -6.20 9.17 7.07
C ARG A 84 -7.05 8.49 8.15
N ILE A 85 -6.92 7.19 8.27
CA ILE A 85 -7.66 6.37 9.22
C ILE A 85 -6.65 5.68 10.14
N TYR A 86 -6.81 5.83 11.44
CA TYR A 86 -5.93 5.27 12.45
C TYR A 86 -6.68 4.33 13.38
N ILE A 87 -6.03 3.24 13.74
CA ILE A 87 -6.37 2.50 14.95
C ILE A 87 -5.18 2.62 15.90
N LYS A 88 -5.42 3.16 17.09
CA LYS A 88 -4.39 3.44 18.11
C LYS A 88 -4.67 2.72 19.42
N THR A 89 -3.63 2.44 20.19
CA THR A 89 -3.75 1.99 21.59
C THR A 89 -4.28 3.13 22.47
N LYS A 90 -4.63 2.82 23.73
CA LYS A 90 -4.98 3.83 24.74
C LYS A 90 -3.84 4.84 24.96
N ASP A 91 -2.59 4.39 24.83
CA ASP A 91 -1.37 5.19 24.98
C ASP A 91 -0.97 5.89 23.66
N LYS A 92 -1.89 5.96 22.69
CA LYS A 92 -1.75 6.64 21.39
C LYS A 92 -0.72 6.01 20.44
N GLU A 93 -0.22 4.81 20.71
CA GLU A 93 0.62 4.08 19.76
C GLU A 93 -0.21 3.63 18.56
N ILE A 94 0.30 3.84 17.35
CA ILE A 94 -0.39 3.47 16.12
C ILE A 94 -0.31 1.95 15.93
N LEU A 95 -1.44 1.28 15.75
CA LEU A 95 -1.50 -0.13 15.37
C LEU A 95 -1.75 -0.28 13.87
N ILE A 96 -2.65 0.55 13.35
CA ILE A 96 -3.01 0.59 11.93
C ILE A 96 -3.04 2.04 11.50
N HIS A 97 -2.46 2.33 10.34
CA HIS A 97 -2.60 3.63 9.67
C HIS A 97 -2.85 3.37 8.19
N MET A 98 -3.94 3.92 7.68
CA MET A 98 -4.30 3.88 6.26
C MET A 98 -4.45 5.31 5.77
N ARG A 99 -3.90 5.61 4.59
CA ARG A 99 -4.30 6.79 3.82
C ARG A 99 -4.99 6.32 2.57
N LEU A 100 -6.28 6.62 2.47
CA LEU A 100 -7.13 6.20 1.37
C LEU A 100 -7.62 7.43 0.61
N LYS A 101 -7.52 7.38 -0.71
CA LYS A 101 -8.03 8.42 -1.61
C LYS A 101 -9.10 7.84 -2.51
N LEU A 102 -10.13 8.61 -2.85
CA LEU A 102 -11.10 8.24 -3.88
C LEU A 102 -10.89 9.14 -5.08
N ASN A 103 -10.29 8.60 -6.14
CA ASN A 103 -9.88 9.37 -7.30
C ASN A 103 -10.39 8.73 -8.59
N ASP A 104 -10.52 9.57 -9.61
CA ASP A 104 -10.71 9.15 -10.98
C ASP A 104 -9.36 8.77 -11.59
N PHE A 105 -9.23 7.50 -11.99
CA PHE A 105 -8.00 6.94 -12.53
C PHE A 105 -8.14 6.64 -14.02
N THR A 106 -7.29 7.24 -14.85
CA THR A 106 -7.26 7.01 -16.29
C THR A 106 -6.45 5.77 -16.63
N LEU A 107 -7.12 4.72 -17.11
CA LEU A 107 -6.49 3.52 -17.63
C LEU A 107 -6.04 3.77 -19.07
N LYS A 108 -4.76 4.11 -19.26
CA LYS A 108 -4.19 4.46 -20.58
C LYS A 108 -4.50 3.45 -21.68
N LYS A 109 -4.51 2.15 -21.36
CA LYS A 109 -4.83 1.07 -22.31
C LYS A 109 -6.25 1.19 -22.87
N LEU A 110 -7.19 1.73 -22.09
CA LEU A 110 -8.60 1.87 -22.43
C LEU A 110 -8.97 3.29 -22.86
N ALA A 111 -8.09 4.27 -22.63
CA ALA A 111 -8.38 5.70 -22.78
C ALA A 111 -9.65 6.15 -22.00
N GLU A 112 -9.97 5.43 -20.92
CA GLU A 112 -11.15 5.66 -20.09
C GLU A 112 -10.74 5.90 -18.63
N THR A 113 -11.60 6.63 -17.92
CA THR A 113 -11.40 7.02 -16.53
C THR A 113 -12.40 6.31 -15.64
N TYR A 114 -11.90 5.75 -14.54
CA TYR A 114 -12.72 5.03 -13.59
C TYR A 114 -12.45 5.50 -12.17
N LYS A 115 -13.52 5.71 -11.42
CA LYS A 115 -13.43 5.97 -9.98
C LYS A 115 -12.84 4.77 -9.25
N MET A 116 -11.75 4.97 -8.51
CA MET A 116 -11.04 3.93 -7.77
C MET A 116 -10.67 4.40 -6.36
N VAL A 117 -10.61 3.46 -5.42
CA VAL A 117 -10.02 3.69 -4.11
C VAL A 117 -8.51 3.47 -4.21
N TYR A 118 -7.72 4.52 -4.00
CA TYR A 118 -6.26 4.45 -3.98
C TYR A 118 -5.75 4.27 -2.55
N ILE A 119 -4.96 3.22 -2.33
CA ILE A 119 -4.21 3.00 -1.10
C ILE A 119 -2.86 3.71 -1.24
N ASP A 120 -2.78 4.91 -0.69
CA ASP A 120 -1.56 5.74 -0.71
C ASP A 120 -0.59 5.32 0.41
N TRP A 121 -1.13 4.87 1.54
CA TRP A 121 -0.34 4.36 2.65
C TRP A 121 -1.07 3.25 3.40
N LEU A 122 -0.35 2.20 3.80
CA LEU A 122 -0.87 1.11 4.61
C LEU A 122 0.18 0.61 5.60
N LEU A 123 -0.09 0.81 6.89
CA LEU A 123 0.74 0.33 7.99
C LEU A 123 -0.10 -0.56 8.90
N SER A 124 0.46 -1.70 9.29
CA SER A 124 -0.05 -2.52 10.39
C SER A 124 1.12 -2.99 11.24
N GLN A 125 1.08 -2.75 12.54
CA GLN A 125 2.22 -2.98 13.43
C GLN A 125 1.83 -3.48 14.82
N ASN A 126 2.58 -4.46 15.31
CA ASN A 126 2.39 -5.10 16.59
C ASN A 126 3.38 -4.51 17.61
N VAL A 127 3.05 -3.35 18.16
CA VAL A 127 3.91 -2.59 19.08
C VAL A 127 4.25 -3.35 20.37
N LYS A 128 3.37 -4.23 20.85
CA LYS A 128 3.61 -5.10 22.02
C LYS A 128 4.78 -6.07 21.85
N MET A 129 5.17 -6.41 20.63
CA MET A 129 6.37 -7.22 20.40
C MET A 129 7.67 -6.42 20.59
N GLY A 130 7.56 -5.11 20.84
CA GLY A 130 8.66 -4.17 20.91
C GLY A 130 9.33 -3.95 19.55
N LYS A 131 10.22 -2.94 19.50
CA LYS A 131 11.13 -2.79 18.37
C LYS A 131 12.09 -3.97 18.38
N LEU A 132 12.02 -4.83 17.37
CA LEU A 132 12.94 -5.96 17.26
C LEU A 132 14.36 -5.42 17.06
N LYS A 133 15.25 -5.67 18.03
CA LYS A 133 16.66 -5.28 17.95
C LYS A 133 17.38 -5.91 16.75
N GLU A 134 16.88 -7.04 16.26
CA GLU A 134 17.40 -7.70 15.07
C GLU A 134 16.64 -7.23 13.81
N LYS A 135 17.22 -6.27 13.07
CA LYS A 135 16.75 -5.88 11.72
C LYS A 135 16.50 -7.09 10.81
N LYS A 136 17.21 -8.20 11.02
CA LYS A 136 17.04 -9.47 10.30
C LYS A 136 15.61 -10.04 10.37
N ARG A 137 14.80 -9.62 11.35
CA ARG A 137 13.41 -10.10 11.53
C ARG A 137 12.34 -9.15 11.02
N LEU A 138 12.71 -7.97 10.52
CA LEU A 138 11.78 -6.97 9.99
C LEU A 138 11.95 -6.86 8.47
N PHE A 139 10.87 -6.49 7.78
CA PHE A 139 10.99 -6.13 6.38
C PHE A 139 11.55 -4.70 6.31
N GLN A 140 12.17 -4.35 5.19
CA GLN A 140 12.60 -2.98 4.95
C GLN A 140 11.41 -2.02 5.13
N GLY A 141 11.61 -0.91 5.84
CA GLY A 141 10.56 0.06 6.16
C GLY A 141 9.73 -0.27 7.41
N GLN A 142 9.87 -1.45 8.03
CA GLN A 142 9.17 -1.79 9.27
C GLN A 142 9.97 -1.40 10.51
N GLU A 143 9.30 -0.75 11.46
CA GLU A 143 9.83 -0.54 12.83
C GLU A 143 9.46 -1.68 13.78
N TYR A 144 8.32 -2.33 13.54
CA TYR A 144 7.75 -3.40 14.36
C TYR A 144 7.26 -4.56 13.48
N PRO A 145 7.11 -5.77 14.03
CA PRO A 145 6.45 -6.86 13.35
C PRO A 145 5.05 -6.47 12.88
N GLY A 146 4.64 -6.94 11.71
CA GLY A 146 3.28 -6.75 11.23
C GLY A 146 2.25 -7.43 12.14
N LEU A 147 1.02 -6.88 12.16
CA LEU A 147 -0.08 -7.50 12.86
C LEU A 147 -0.56 -8.79 12.18
N ASN A 148 -0.18 -9.09 10.93
CA ASN A 148 -0.71 -10.23 10.18
C ASN A 148 -2.26 -10.20 10.10
N ILE A 149 -2.78 -9.04 9.69
CA ILE A 149 -4.22 -8.75 9.51
C ILE A 149 -4.51 -8.18 8.11
N PHE A 150 -3.60 -8.43 7.16
CA PHE A 150 -3.67 -7.82 5.83
C PHE A 150 -4.95 -8.23 5.09
N LYS A 151 -5.39 -9.47 5.29
CA LYS A 151 -6.65 -9.98 4.73
C LYS A 151 -7.83 -9.11 5.17
N GLU A 152 -7.97 -8.91 6.48
CA GLU A 152 -9.05 -8.14 7.10
C GLU A 152 -9.00 -6.67 6.65
N LEU A 153 -7.79 -6.09 6.53
CA LEU A 153 -7.61 -4.74 5.99
C LEU A 153 -8.08 -4.65 4.53
N THR A 154 -7.70 -5.60 3.68
CA THR A 154 -8.16 -5.61 2.28
C THR A 154 -9.65 -5.86 2.17
N GLU A 155 -10.25 -6.72 3.00
CA GLU A 155 -11.70 -6.96 3.02
C GLU A 155 -12.46 -5.68 3.40
N PHE A 156 -11.98 -4.93 4.39
CA PHE A 156 -12.52 -3.61 4.74
C PHE A 156 -12.44 -2.63 3.56
N ILE A 157 -11.28 -2.50 2.89
CA ILE A 157 -11.11 -1.57 1.76
C ILE A 157 -11.98 -1.99 0.57
N VAL A 158 -12.14 -3.29 0.34
CA VAL A 158 -13.05 -3.83 -0.69
C VAL A 158 -14.51 -3.50 -0.36
N HIS A 159 -14.92 -3.61 0.90
CA HIS A 159 -16.25 -3.18 1.33
C HIS A 159 -16.42 -1.68 1.03
N LEU A 160 -15.47 -0.85 1.44
CA LEU A 160 -15.51 0.61 1.22
C LEU A 160 -15.60 0.97 -0.27
N MET A 161 -14.80 0.30 -1.13
CA MET A 161 -14.82 0.45 -2.58
C MET A 161 -16.20 0.15 -3.16
N VAL A 162 -16.84 -0.94 -2.74
CA VAL A 162 -18.20 -1.31 -3.19
C VAL A 162 -19.22 -0.26 -2.75
N GLN A 163 -19.17 0.19 -1.49
CA GLN A 163 -20.13 1.17 -0.98
C GLN A 163 -19.99 2.52 -1.68
N MET A 164 -18.77 2.91 -2.10
CA MET A 164 -18.54 4.12 -2.90
C MET A 164 -18.89 3.98 -4.38
N GLY A 165 -19.32 2.80 -4.85
CA GLY A 165 -19.54 2.55 -6.27
C GLY A 165 -18.28 2.73 -7.11
N ALA A 166 -17.10 2.51 -6.51
CA ALA A 166 -15.84 2.54 -7.22
C ALA A 166 -15.63 1.24 -8.01
N HIS A 167 -14.88 1.33 -9.10
CA HIS A 167 -14.66 0.20 -10.01
C HIS A 167 -13.49 -0.68 -9.58
N GLY A 168 -12.64 -0.20 -8.67
CA GLY A 168 -11.48 -0.94 -8.24
C GLY A 168 -10.71 -0.30 -7.09
N ILE A 169 -9.68 -1.02 -6.66
CA ILE A 169 -8.68 -0.57 -5.72
C ILE A 169 -7.35 -0.47 -6.48
N PHE A 170 -6.65 0.62 -6.24
CA PHE A 170 -5.38 0.94 -6.85
C PHE A 170 -4.31 1.06 -5.76
N ASN A 171 -3.09 0.59 -6.01
CA ASN A 171 -1.95 0.77 -5.09
C ASN A 171 -0.61 0.71 -5.84
N VAL A 172 0.43 1.33 -5.26
CA VAL A 172 1.79 1.31 -5.82
C VAL A 172 2.74 0.80 -4.72
N PRO A 173 2.97 -0.52 -4.61
CA PRO A 173 3.79 -1.07 -3.54
C PRO A 173 5.26 -0.66 -3.70
N GLU A 174 5.79 0.01 -2.68
CA GLU A 174 7.16 0.50 -2.68
C GLU A 174 8.18 -0.65 -2.59
N TYR A 175 7.91 -1.66 -1.77
CA TYR A 175 8.79 -2.81 -1.60
C TYR A 175 8.23 -4.09 -2.25
N PHE A 176 9.14 -5.03 -2.54
CA PHE A 176 8.76 -6.34 -3.10
C PHE A 176 7.78 -7.11 -2.19
N HIS A 177 8.01 -7.10 -0.88
CA HIS A 177 7.14 -7.80 0.06
C HIS A 177 5.73 -7.18 0.13
N ASP A 178 5.60 -5.86 -0.05
CA ASP A 178 4.29 -5.21 -0.16
C ASP A 178 3.55 -5.72 -1.39
N ALA A 179 4.24 -5.79 -2.54
CA ALA A 179 3.66 -6.32 -3.76
C ALA A 179 3.16 -7.76 -3.57
N VAL A 180 3.91 -8.61 -2.86
CA VAL A 180 3.48 -9.99 -2.52
C VAL A 180 2.22 -10.00 -1.66
N LEU A 181 2.07 -9.06 -0.71
CA LEU A 181 0.87 -8.98 0.11
C LEU A 181 -0.36 -8.64 -0.76
N PHE A 182 -0.25 -7.64 -1.64
CA PHE A 182 -1.33 -7.22 -2.53
C PHE A 182 -1.64 -8.22 -3.66
N HIS A 183 -0.64 -8.99 -4.12
CA HIS A 183 -0.76 -9.85 -5.30
C HIS A 183 -1.82 -10.95 -5.20
N LYS A 184 -2.25 -11.29 -3.98
CA LYS A 184 -3.34 -12.26 -3.77
C LYS A 184 -4.62 -11.90 -4.51
N ASN A 185 -4.90 -10.60 -4.62
CA ASN A 185 -6.13 -10.09 -5.25
C ASN A 185 -5.84 -9.05 -6.34
N SER A 186 -4.70 -8.38 -6.30
CA SER A 186 -4.32 -7.35 -7.28
C SER A 186 -3.25 -7.86 -8.25
N HIS A 187 -3.20 -7.32 -9.45
CA HIS A 187 -2.13 -7.58 -10.41
C HIS A 187 -1.46 -6.30 -10.86
N PHE A 188 -0.17 -6.37 -11.22
CA PHE A 188 0.47 -5.24 -11.88
C PHE A 188 -0.22 -4.98 -13.22
N VAL A 189 -0.55 -3.72 -13.49
CA VAL A 189 -1.19 -3.31 -14.74
C VAL A 189 -0.24 -3.49 -15.93
N ASP A 190 1.06 -3.27 -15.71
CA ASP A 190 2.11 -3.57 -16.70
C ASP A 190 2.42 -5.09 -16.70
N PRO A 191 2.17 -5.81 -17.82
CA PRO A 191 2.44 -7.24 -17.91
C PRO A 191 3.93 -7.59 -17.82
N VAL A 192 4.83 -6.70 -18.22
CA VAL A 192 6.29 -6.96 -18.10
C VAL A 192 6.68 -6.96 -16.63
N LYS A 193 6.18 -5.98 -15.87
CA LYS A 193 6.35 -5.89 -14.42
C LYS A 193 5.72 -7.08 -13.70
N GLU A 194 4.50 -7.47 -14.07
CA GLU A 194 3.83 -8.66 -13.52
C GLU A 194 4.65 -9.93 -13.78
N GLY A 195 5.12 -10.14 -15.02
CA GLY A 195 5.96 -11.28 -15.38
C GLY A 195 7.26 -11.33 -14.58
N THR A 196 7.94 -10.20 -14.46
CA THR A 196 9.17 -10.07 -13.65
C THR A 196 8.90 -10.40 -12.19
N PHE A 197 7.85 -9.82 -11.61
CA PHE A 197 7.44 -10.07 -10.23
C PHE A 197 7.14 -11.55 -9.98
N ARG A 198 6.35 -12.18 -10.87
CA ARG A 198 6.03 -13.61 -10.78
C ARG A 198 7.28 -14.48 -10.95
N TYR A 199 8.23 -14.09 -11.80
CA TYR A 199 9.50 -14.79 -11.93
C TYR A 199 10.23 -14.80 -10.59
N LEU A 200 10.46 -13.62 -10.00
CA LEU A 200 11.18 -13.48 -8.74
C LEU A 200 10.51 -14.30 -7.63
N MET A 201 9.18 -14.26 -7.53
CA MET A 201 8.42 -15.00 -6.54
C MET A 201 8.48 -16.52 -6.72
N THR A 202 8.42 -17.02 -7.96
CA THR A 202 8.29 -18.47 -8.23
C THR A 202 9.61 -19.18 -8.44
N ARG A 203 10.61 -18.50 -9.00
CA ARG A 203 11.92 -19.09 -9.35
C ARG A 203 12.98 -18.87 -8.28
N LEU A 204 12.82 -17.89 -7.38
CA LEU A 204 13.68 -17.69 -6.21
C LEU A 204 13.03 -18.21 -4.92
N LYS A 205 12.15 -19.20 -5.03
CA LYS A 205 11.36 -19.80 -3.94
C LYS A 205 12.18 -20.45 -2.82
N ASP A 206 13.47 -20.73 -3.08
CA ASP A 206 14.38 -21.32 -2.09
C ASP A 206 14.69 -20.32 -0.95
N TYR A 207 14.39 -19.04 -1.17
CA TYR A 207 14.45 -18.00 -0.16
C TYR A 207 13.05 -17.72 0.39
N ASN A 208 12.94 -17.58 1.71
CA ASN A 208 11.69 -17.06 2.28
C ASN A 208 11.47 -15.60 1.82
N LEU A 209 10.23 -15.13 1.91
CA LEU A 209 9.84 -13.80 1.43
C LEU A 209 10.70 -12.67 2.01
N ARG A 210 11.12 -12.79 3.28
CA ARG A 210 11.93 -11.78 3.96
C ARG A 210 13.33 -11.72 3.37
N ASP A 211 13.98 -12.87 3.24
CA ASP A 211 15.32 -12.95 2.68
C ASP A 211 15.34 -12.50 1.23
N LEU A 212 14.37 -12.93 0.43
CA LEU A 212 14.24 -12.49 -0.96
C LEU A 212 14.02 -10.98 -1.07
N SER A 213 13.11 -10.41 -0.27
CA SER A 213 12.88 -8.97 -0.26
C SER A 213 14.13 -8.19 0.15
N ASN A 214 14.91 -8.71 1.11
CA ASN A 214 16.17 -8.10 1.55
C ASN A 214 17.26 -8.17 0.47
N LEU A 215 17.37 -9.30 -0.23
CA LEU A 215 18.31 -9.46 -1.34
C LEU A 215 17.97 -8.54 -2.50
N ILE A 216 16.70 -8.41 -2.85
CA ILE A 216 16.23 -7.46 -3.88
C ILE A 216 16.55 -6.02 -3.45
N HIS A 217 16.20 -5.64 -2.22
CA HIS A 217 16.46 -4.29 -1.70
C HIS A 217 17.96 -3.97 -1.64
N SER A 218 18.77 -4.95 -1.28
CA SER A 218 20.23 -4.81 -1.16
C SER A 218 20.97 -4.98 -2.49
N ASN A 219 20.25 -4.93 -3.64
CA ASN A 219 20.84 -5.02 -4.97
C ASN A 219 21.66 -6.30 -5.20
N ARG A 220 21.22 -7.44 -4.63
CA ARG A 220 21.89 -8.75 -4.70
C ARG A 220 21.31 -9.66 -5.77
N VAL A 221 20.34 -9.19 -6.55
CA VAL A 221 19.75 -9.92 -7.67
C VAL A 221 20.32 -9.35 -8.97
N LYS A 222 20.69 -10.22 -9.92
CA LYS A 222 21.21 -9.85 -11.23
C LYS A 222 20.38 -10.42 -12.37
N TYR A 223 20.37 -9.71 -13.48
CA TYR A 223 19.90 -10.21 -14.77
C TYR A 223 20.85 -11.27 -15.30
N GLY A 224 20.30 -12.41 -15.72
CA GLY A 224 21.01 -13.60 -16.19
C GLY A 224 21.88 -13.35 -17.41
N GLU A 225 21.39 -12.57 -18.37
CA GLU A 225 22.06 -12.37 -19.65
C GLU A 225 23.15 -11.30 -19.59
N SER A 226 22.87 -10.15 -18.96
CA SER A 226 23.81 -9.03 -18.92
C SER A 226 24.70 -9.04 -17.68
N GLY A 227 24.30 -9.73 -16.60
CA GLY A 227 24.96 -9.63 -15.30
C GLY A 227 24.71 -8.29 -14.59
N ASP A 228 23.84 -7.45 -15.13
CA ASP A 228 23.47 -6.17 -14.50
C ASP A 228 22.65 -6.39 -13.24
N THR A 229 22.73 -5.44 -12.33
CA THR A 229 21.96 -5.46 -11.08
C THR A 229 20.48 -5.23 -11.36
N TYR A 230 19.63 -6.14 -10.91
CA TYR A 230 18.19 -5.93 -10.85
C TYR A 230 17.86 -4.94 -9.73
N GLN A 231 17.18 -3.85 -10.09
CA GLN A 231 16.65 -2.89 -9.14
C GLN A 231 15.13 -2.97 -9.12
N TRP A 232 14.56 -3.10 -7.92
CA TRP A 232 13.11 -3.05 -7.77
C TRP A 232 12.59 -1.66 -8.13
N LYS A 233 11.79 -1.59 -9.19
CA LYS A 233 10.98 -0.42 -9.52
C LYS A 233 9.54 -0.72 -9.12
N TYR A 234 8.95 0.13 -8.28
CA TYR A 234 7.54 0.05 -7.96
C TYR A 234 6.68 0.24 -9.22
N GLY A 235 5.45 -0.25 -9.19
CA GLY A 235 4.53 -0.19 -10.32
C GLY A 235 3.09 -0.30 -9.86
N GLU A 236 2.18 0.11 -10.72
CA GLU A 236 0.76 0.15 -10.45
C GLU A 236 0.16 -1.25 -10.32
N MET A 237 -0.48 -1.54 -9.19
CA MET A 237 -1.30 -2.72 -8.99
C MET A 237 -2.78 -2.35 -8.90
N LEU A 238 -3.63 -3.20 -9.48
CA LEU A 238 -5.06 -2.98 -9.56
C LEU A 238 -5.83 -4.23 -9.16
N TYR A 239 -6.83 -4.03 -8.30
CA TYR A 239 -7.92 -4.98 -8.04
C TYR A 239 -9.22 -4.40 -8.57
N THR A 240 -10.04 -5.22 -9.22
CA THR A 240 -11.38 -4.82 -9.67
C THR A 240 -12.34 -5.99 -9.62
N ARG A 241 -13.61 -5.71 -9.33
CA ARG A 241 -14.73 -6.67 -9.45
C ARG A 241 -15.45 -6.58 -10.80
N SER A 242 -15.12 -5.59 -11.62
CA SER A 242 -15.71 -5.42 -12.94
C SER A 242 -15.16 -6.49 -13.88
N SER A 243 -16.00 -7.41 -14.33
CA SER A 243 -15.63 -8.43 -15.31
C SER A 243 -15.14 -7.81 -16.61
N TYR A 244 -15.72 -6.67 -17.00
CA TYR A 244 -15.26 -5.89 -18.15
C TYR A 244 -13.81 -5.40 -17.97
N LEU A 245 -13.52 -4.70 -16.86
CA LEU A 245 -12.15 -4.22 -16.61
C LEU A 245 -11.14 -5.36 -16.48
N GLN A 246 -11.53 -6.49 -15.88
CA GLN A 246 -10.65 -7.67 -15.84
C GLN A 246 -10.35 -8.18 -17.24
N ALA A 247 -11.38 -8.35 -18.08
CA ALA A 247 -11.23 -8.85 -19.44
C ALA A 247 -10.39 -7.92 -20.32
N GLU A 248 -10.52 -6.60 -20.15
CA GLU A 248 -9.79 -5.62 -20.95
C GLU A 248 -8.34 -5.42 -20.48
N LEU A 249 -8.11 -5.31 -19.17
CA LEU A 249 -6.77 -5.08 -18.62
C LEU A 249 -5.92 -6.36 -18.69
N PHE A 250 -6.49 -7.49 -18.26
CA PHE A 250 -5.83 -8.78 -18.14
C PHE A 250 -6.27 -9.72 -19.26
N ASN A 251 -6.23 -9.22 -20.49
CA ASN A 251 -6.59 -9.96 -21.70
C ASN A 251 -5.52 -10.99 -22.10
N GLU A 252 -5.77 -11.71 -23.20
CA GLU A 252 -4.84 -12.71 -23.72
C GLU A 252 -3.43 -12.15 -23.98
N THR A 253 -3.32 -10.98 -24.63
CA THR A 253 -2.03 -10.32 -24.88
C THR A 253 -1.26 -10.00 -23.60
N TYR A 254 -1.97 -9.58 -22.54
CA TYR A 254 -1.36 -9.37 -21.22
C TYR A 254 -0.76 -10.68 -20.69
N HIS A 255 -1.55 -11.76 -20.71
CA HIS A 255 -1.10 -13.06 -20.22
C HIS A 255 0.01 -13.70 -21.06
N GLU A 256 -0.01 -13.50 -22.38
CA GLU A 256 1.08 -13.91 -23.27
C GLU A 256 2.38 -13.19 -22.93
N THR A 257 2.31 -11.87 -22.72
CA THR A 257 3.49 -11.08 -22.34
C THR A 257 4.05 -11.56 -21.00
N VAL A 258 3.19 -11.76 -19.99
CA VAL A 258 3.58 -12.31 -18.68
C VAL A 258 4.27 -13.68 -18.85
N ARG A 259 3.73 -14.56 -19.70
CA ARG A 259 4.31 -15.89 -19.98
C ARG A 259 5.66 -15.79 -20.66
N GLN A 260 5.79 -14.93 -21.67
CA GLN A 260 7.06 -14.73 -22.38
C GLN A 260 8.17 -14.25 -21.45
N ILE A 261 7.87 -13.32 -20.53
CA ILE A 261 8.82 -12.85 -19.52
C ILE A 261 9.23 -14.00 -18.59
N LEU A 262 8.28 -14.79 -18.10
CA LEU A 262 8.56 -15.95 -17.25
C LEU A 262 9.46 -17.00 -17.93
N GLU A 263 9.32 -17.16 -19.25
CA GLU A 263 10.06 -18.15 -20.05
C GLU A 263 11.44 -17.66 -20.48
N LYS A 264 11.58 -16.39 -20.81
CA LYS A 264 12.81 -15.83 -21.40
C LYS A 264 13.75 -15.23 -20.36
N GLU A 265 13.23 -14.46 -19.41
CA GLU A 265 14.09 -13.76 -18.47
C GLU A 265 14.71 -14.72 -17.45
N ARG A 266 15.93 -14.40 -17.04
CA ARG A 266 16.66 -15.16 -16.02
C ARG A 266 17.17 -14.19 -14.98
N TYR A 267 17.04 -14.57 -13.71
CA TYR A 267 17.58 -13.81 -12.59
C TYR A 267 18.32 -14.74 -11.64
N PHE A 268 19.42 -14.27 -11.05
CA PHE A 268 20.18 -15.03 -10.06
C PHE A 268 20.63 -14.15 -8.90
N ILE A 269 20.88 -14.77 -7.75
CA ILE A 269 21.32 -14.10 -6.53
C ILE A 269 22.85 -14.20 -6.43
N ILE A 270 23.48 -13.10 -6.04
CA ILE A 270 24.89 -13.07 -5.68
C ILE A 270 24.99 -13.22 -4.17
N ILE A 271 25.71 -14.24 -3.68
CA ILE A 271 26.00 -14.49 -2.26
C ILE A 271 27.33 -13.85 -1.87
#